data_AF-A0A484XU21-F1
#
_entry.id   AF-A0A484XU21-F1
#
_cell.length_a   1.000
_cell.length_b   1.000
_cell.length_c   1.000
_cell.angle_alpha   90.00
_cell.angle_beta   90.00
_cell.angle_gamma   90.00
#
_symmetry.space_group_name_H-M   'P 1'
#
loop_
_entity.id
_entity.type
_entity.pdbx_description
1 polymer ?
#
loop_
_entity_poly.entity_id
_entity_poly.type
_entity_poly.pdbx_seq_one_letter_code
_entity_poly.pdbx_strand_id
1 'polypeptide(L)'
;MTEGGVADRELAALALKQASGDNVEAIFLLRAYRTTLAKLAVSEPLNTADMRLERRISAIYKDIPGGQLLGPTYDYTHRLLDFTLLANGDAPSLVTSDAAQEASPHVFSLLAKQGLAKAEEDSGTVPDDITRTPPVYPCSRSSRLQQLMRGDEGYLLALAYSTQRGYGRNHPFAAEIRSGYIDVNIVPEELGFAVNVGELLVTECEMVNGFVAPENDDPHFTRGYGLVFGMGERKAMAMALVDRALQAPDYGEHVAGPAQDEEFVLAHADNVEAAGFVSHLKLPHYVDFQAELELLKRLQRERKHG
;
A
#
# COMPACT_ATOMS: atom_id res chain seq x y z
N MET A 1 -2.10 11.12 -3.31
CA MET A 1 -0.68 11.01 -2.86
C MET A 1 -0.16 9.60 -3.02
N THR A 2 -0.61 8.62 -2.23
CA THR A 2 -0.10 7.22 -2.23
C THR A 2 -0.11 6.58 -3.61
N GLU A 3 -1.28 6.44 -4.23
CA GLU A 3 -1.38 5.88 -5.58
C GLU A 3 -0.88 6.87 -6.64
N GLY A 4 -0.99 8.18 -6.45
CA GLY A 4 -0.39 9.15 -7.39
C GLY A 4 1.15 9.13 -7.44
N GLY A 5 1.81 8.65 -6.37
CA GLY A 5 3.27 8.55 -6.28
C GLY A 5 3.99 9.87 -5.96
N VAL A 6 3.27 10.88 -5.43
CA VAL A 6 3.83 12.17 -4.99
C VAL A 6 3.22 12.54 -3.63
N ALA A 7 4.06 12.72 -2.63
CA ALA A 7 3.67 13.05 -1.26
C ALA A 7 3.54 14.57 -1.05
N ASP A 8 2.64 15.19 -1.82
CA ASP A 8 2.30 16.61 -1.71
C ASP A 8 0.78 16.75 -1.59
N ARG A 9 0.32 17.32 -0.47
CA ARG A 9 -1.11 17.44 -0.15
C ARG A 9 -1.80 18.45 -1.06
N GLU A 10 -1.12 19.54 -1.42
CA GLU A 10 -1.70 20.59 -2.26
C GLU A 10 -1.86 20.10 -3.70
N LEU A 11 -0.84 19.44 -4.26
CA LEU A 11 -0.92 18.85 -5.60
C LEU A 11 -1.98 17.74 -5.68
N ALA A 12 -2.09 16.90 -4.65
CA ALA A 12 -3.14 15.88 -4.61
C ALA A 12 -4.54 16.48 -4.49
N ALA A 13 -4.72 17.54 -3.69
CA ALA A 13 -6.00 18.25 -3.59
C ALA A 13 -6.36 18.98 -4.89
N LEU A 14 -5.37 19.56 -5.58
CA LEU A 14 -5.54 20.17 -6.89
C LEU A 14 -6.01 19.14 -7.92
N ALA A 15 -5.36 17.97 -7.98
CA ALA A 15 -5.75 16.88 -8.87
C ALA A 15 -7.18 16.40 -8.60
N LEU A 16 -7.55 16.22 -7.32
CA LEU A 16 -8.94 15.87 -6.93
C LEU A 16 -9.94 16.94 -7.37
N LYS A 17 -9.62 18.22 -7.16
CA LYS A 17 -10.47 19.34 -7.58
C LYS A 17 -10.65 19.38 -9.10
N GLN A 18 -9.56 19.21 -9.86
CA GLN A 18 -9.58 19.20 -11.33
C GLN A 18 -10.37 18.00 -11.86
N ALA A 19 -10.26 16.84 -11.22
CA ALA A 19 -10.99 15.62 -11.55
C ALA A 19 -12.45 15.61 -11.06
N SER A 20 -12.97 16.73 -10.52
CA SER A 20 -14.33 16.80 -9.97
C SER A 20 -14.61 15.74 -8.87
N GLY A 21 -13.57 15.37 -8.11
CA GLY A 21 -13.64 14.34 -7.06
C GLY A 21 -13.48 12.90 -7.56
N ASP A 22 -13.25 12.67 -8.86
CA ASP A 22 -12.89 11.33 -9.36
C ASP A 22 -11.46 10.98 -8.93
N ASN A 23 -11.33 10.00 -8.04
CA ASN A 23 -10.05 9.57 -7.50
C ASN A 23 -9.13 8.97 -8.57
N VAL A 24 -9.65 8.19 -9.52
CA VAL A 24 -8.82 7.48 -10.51
C VAL A 24 -8.22 8.49 -11.48
N GLU A 25 -9.02 9.45 -11.94
CA GLU A 25 -8.52 10.55 -12.77
C GLU A 25 -7.54 11.44 -12.00
N ALA A 26 -7.81 11.76 -10.73
CA ALA A 26 -6.89 12.53 -9.90
C ALA A 26 -5.54 11.82 -9.68
N ILE A 27 -5.57 10.50 -9.46
CA ILE A 27 -4.36 9.67 -9.37
C ILE A 27 -3.58 9.75 -10.67
N PHE A 28 -4.24 9.60 -11.82
CA PHE A 28 -3.58 9.66 -13.12
C PHE A 28 -2.99 11.04 -13.41
N LEU A 29 -3.71 12.14 -13.12
CA LEU A 29 -3.19 13.51 -13.23
C LEU A 29 -1.91 13.71 -12.42
N LEU A 30 -1.91 13.30 -11.15
CA LEU A 30 -0.74 13.45 -10.27
C LEU A 30 0.43 12.56 -10.73
N ARG A 31 0.13 11.36 -11.22
CA ARG A 31 1.12 10.42 -11.76
C ARG A 31 1.72 10.92 -13.07
N ALA A 32 0.91 11.51 -13.95
CA ALA A 32 1.37 12.14 -15.18
C ALA A 32 2.28 13.33 -14.87
N TYR A 33 1.90 14.18 -13.90
CA TYR A 33 2.70 15.31 -13.45
C TYR A 33 4.09 14.89 -12.96
N ARG A 34 4.21 13.76 -12.24
CA ARG A 34 5.49 13.20 -11.81
C ARG A 34 6.49 13.02 -12.95
N THR A 35 6.05 12.70 -14.17
CA THR A 35 6.96 12.50 -15.32
C THR A 35 7.61 13.79 -15.81
N THR A 36 7.06 14.94 -15.43
CA THR A 36 7.58 16.27 -15.78
C THR A 36 8.62 16.81 -14.78
N LEU A 37 8.76 16.15 -13.62
CA LEU A 37 9.63 16.59 -12.54
C LEU A 37 11.01 15.95 -12.63
N ALA A 38 12.05 16.74 -12.34
CA ALA A 38 13.40 16.22 -12.17
C ALA A 38 13.52 15.49 -10.82
N LYS A 39 14.22 14.35 -10.81
CA LYS A 39 14.61 13.69 -9.56
C LYS A 39 15.84 14.40 -8.99
N LEU A 40 15.63 15.26 -8.00
CA LEU A 40 16.68 16.11 -7.41
C LEU A 40 17.56 15.35 -6.40
N ALA A 41 16.99 14.41 -5.66
CA ALA A 41 17.69 13.64 -4.65
C ALA A 41 17.01 12.28 -4.41
N VAL A 42 17.67 11.43 -3.65
CA VAL A 42 17.11 10.22 -3.03
C VAL A 42 17.28 10.41 -1.52
N SER A 43 16.24 10.12 -0.74
CA SER A 43 16.35 10.21 0.72
C SER A 43 17.25 9.12 1.27
N GLU A 44 17.81 9.37 2.44
CA GLU A 44 18.20 8.28 3.32
C GLU A 44 16.97 7.40 3.63
N PRO A 45 17.16 6.12 3.97
CA PRO A 45 16.06 5.25 4.39
C PRO A 45 15.28 5.87 5.56
N LEU A 46 13.95 5.80 5.49
CA LEU A 46 13.10 6.35 6.54
C LEU A 46 13.25 5.53 7.84
N ASN A 47 13.35 6.21 8.98
CA ASN A 47 13.39 5.56 10.29
C ASN A 47 12.04 5.66 11.02
N THR A 48 11.14 4.69 10.80
CA THR A 48 9.80 4.67 11.41
C THR A 48 9.82 4.42 12.93
N ALA A 49 10.97 4.05 13.52
CA ALA A 49 11.12 3.88 14.96
C ALA A 49 11.09 5.23 15.70
N ASP A 50 11.53 6.31 15.03
CA ASP A 50 11.60 7.67 15.58
C ASP A 50 10.36 8.51 15.23
N MET A 51 9.30 7.86 14.73
CA MET A 51 8.07 8.54 14.31
C MET A 51 7.45 9.34 15.47
N ARG A 52 7.12 10.61 15.21
CA ARG A 52 6.27 11.41 16.09
C ARG A 52 4.81 11.00 15.88
N LEU A 53 4.27 10.25 16.82
CA LEU A 53 3.04 9.49 16.68
C LEU A 53 1.79 10.38 16.77
N GLU A 54 0.90 10.22 15.80
CA GLU A 54 -0.50 10.67 15.85
C GLU A 54 -1.42 9.53 16.31
N ARG A 55 -1.05 8.29 15.99
CA ARG A 55 -1.81 7.07 16.29
C ARG A 55 -0.86 5.87 16.38
N ARG A 56 -1.14 4.96 17.30
CA ARG A 56 -0.42 3.69 17.45
C ARG A 56 -1.31 2.66 18.14
N ILE A 57 -1.57 1.55 17.45
CA ILE A 57 -2.35 0.44 18.01
C ILE A 57 -1.69 -0.91 17.73
N SER A 58 -1.97 -1.88 18.61
CA SER A 58 -1.63 -3.30 18.42
C SER A 58 -2.80 -4.19 18.81
N ALA A 59 -3.10 -5.19 17.97
CA ALA A 59 -4.17 -6.15 18.24
C ALA A 59 -3.69 -7.42 18.96
N ILE A 60 -2.38 -7.63 19.09
CA ILE A 60 -1.82 -8.90 19.61
C ILE A 60 -1.51 -8.87 21.11
N TYR A 61 -1.49 -7.68 21.71
CA TYR A 61 -1.37 -7.50 23.16
C TYR A 61 -2.43 -6.51 23.65
N LYS A 62 -2.92 -6.73 24.88
CA LYS A 62 -3.86 -5.81 25.52
C LYS A 62 -3.26 -4.41 25.72
N ASP A 63 -2.00 -4.37 26.11
CA ASP A 63 -1.22 -3.15 26.28
C ASP A 63 0.24 -3.41 25.90
N ILE A 64 0.96 -2.36 25.52
CA ILE A 64 2.32 -2.41 24.97
C ILE A 64 3.13 -1.24 25.52
N PRO A 65 4.48 -1.30 25.57
CA PRO A 65 5.30 -0.14 25.92
C PRO A 65 4.94 1.06 25.02
N GLY A 66 4.71 2.23 25.62
CA GLY A 66 4.18 3.43 24.96
C GLY A 66 2.65 3.48 24.82
N GLY A 67 1.95 2.43 25.24
CA GLY A 67 0.48 2.36 25.29
C GLY A 67 -0.22 2.18 23.94
N GLN A 68 -1.54 2.04 24.01
CA GLN A 68 -2.46 2.06 22.88
C GLN A 68 -2.94 3.50 22.64
N LEU A 69 -2.44 4.16 21.60
CA LEU A 69 -2.80 5.52 21.22
C LEU A 69 -3.80 5.48 20.06
N LEU A 70 -5.09 5.66 20.34
CA LEU A 70 -6.13 5.61 19.31
C LEU A 70 -5.98 6.72 18.26
N GLY A 71 -5.52 7.91 18.65
CA GLY A 71 -5.38 9.04 17.73
C GLY A 71 -6.68 9.45 17.02
N PRO A 72 -6.60 10.29 15.98
CA PRO A 72 -7.73 10.62 15.12
C PRO A 72 -8.17 9.38 14.33
N THR A 73 -9.39 8.90 14.57
CA THR A 73 -9.91 7.70 13.89
C THR A 73 -11.43 7.71 13.76
N TYR A 74 -11.93 7.01 12.74
CA TYR A 74 -13.35 6.65 12.60
C TYR A 74 -13.70 5.29 13.23
N ASP A 75 -12.71 4.57 13.75
CA ASP A 75 -12.94 3.36 14.52
C ASP A 75 -13.86 3.68 15.69
N TYR A 76 -14.79 2.76 16.00
CA TYR A 76 -15.78 2.93 17.07
C TYR A 76 -16.89 3.98 16.84
N THR A 77 -16.88 4.77 15.76
CA THR A 77 -18.00 5.68 15.44
C THR A 77 -19.28 4.91 15.07
N HIS A 78 -20.45 5.49 15.31
CA HIS A 78 -21.69 4.96 14.76
C HIS A 78 -21.88 5.51 13.34
N ARG A 79 -22.10 4.62 12.36
CA ARG A 79 -22.18 4.98 10.94
C ARG A 79 -23.57 5.55 10.59
N LEU A 80 -23.86 6.72 11.13
CA LEU A 80 -25.09 7.48 10.89
C LEU A 80 -24.74 8.73 10.08
N LEU A 81 -25.56 9.06 9.08
CA LEU A 81 -25.38 10.32 8.34
C LEU A 81 -25.60 11.50 9.29
N ASP A 82 -24.59 12.35 9.39
CA ASP A 82 -24.66 13.57 10.17
C ASP A 82 -25.19 14.73 9.31
N PHE A 83 -26.48 15.01 9.44
CA PHE A 83 -27.15 16.09 8.69
C PHE A 83 -26.71 17.49 9.13
N THR A 84 -26.00 17.64 10.25
CA THR A 84 -25.49 18.95 10.68
C THR A 84 -24.40 19.48 9.75
N LEU A 85 -23.71 18.59 9.02
CA LEU A 85 -22.66 18.92 8.04
C LEU A 85 -23.18 19.59 6.75
N LEU A 86 -24.51 19.71 6.58
CA LEU A 86 -25.10 20.49 5.48
C LEU A 86 -25.07 22.00 5.72
N ALA A 87 -24.73 22.44 6.94
CA ALA A 87 -24.61 23.84 7.33
C ALA A 87 -23.21 24.13 7.88
N ASN A 88 -22.93 25.39 8.19
CA ASN A 88 -21.73 25.74 8.94
C ASN A 88 -21.79 25.14 10.35
N GLY A 89 -20.68 24.60 10.83
CA GLY A 89 -20.54 24.06 12.17
C GLY A 89 -19.16 24.36 12.74
N ASP A 90 -19.05 24.27 14.06
CA ASP A 90 -17.80 24.48 14.79
C ASP A 90 -17.11 23.14 15.07
N ALA A 91 -15.79 23.10 14.90
CA ALA A 91 -15.00 21.95 15.33
C ALA A 91 -15.00 21.84 16.86
N PRO A 92 -14.97 20.62 17.44
CA PRO A 92 -14.90 20.46 18.88
C PRO A 92 -13.59 21.03 19.42
N SER A 93 -13.66 21.64 20.61
CA SER A 93 -12.45 22.00 21.36
C SER A 93 -11.75 20.73 21.84
N LEU A 94 -10.49 20.55 21.47
CA LEU A 94 -9.71 19.39 21.87
C LEU A 94 -9.23 19.53 23.31
N VAL A 95 -9.36 18.45 24.09
CA VAL A 95 -8.73 18.35 25.41
C VAL A 95 -7.28 17.93 25.21
N THR A 96 -6.35 18.73 25.71
CA THR A 96 -4.92 18.46 25.61
C THR A 96 -4.40 17.73 26.85
N SER A 97 -3.37 16.92 26.66
CA SER A 97 -2.57 16.33 27.72
C SER A 97 -1.13 16.80 27.55
N ASP A 98 -0.45 17.13 28.64
CA ASP A 98 0.98 17.49 28.63
C ASP A 98 1.90 16.25 28.58
N ALA A 99 1.33 15.06 28.36
CA ALA A 99 2.10 13.83 28.26
C ALA A 99 3.04 13.87 27.04
N ALA A 100 4.34 13.81 27.30
CA ALA A 100 5.33 13.59 26.27
C ALA A 100 5.17 12.21 25.64
N GLN A 101 5.59 12.06 24.38
CA GLN A 101 5.61 10.74 23.73
C GLN A 101 6.53 9.79 24.49
N GLU A 102 5.96 8.69 24.96
CA GLU A 102 6.71 7.61 25.60
C GLU A 102 7.48 6.77 24.58
N ALA A 103 8.53 6.09 25.05
CA ALA A 103 9.27 5.15 24.23
C ALA A 103 8.34 4.07 23.67
N SER A 104 8.20 4.04 22.34
CA SER A 104 7.22 3.23 21.62
C SER A 104 7.91 2.26 20.66
N PRO A 105 8.67 1.26 21.17
CA PRO A 105 9.36 0.29 20.33
C PRO A 105 8.36 -0.46 19.44
N HIS A 106 8.81 -0.84 18.25
CA HIS A 106 8.02 -1.71 17.37
C HIS A 106 7.65 -3.01 18.06
N VAL A 107 6.41 -3.43 17.89
CA VAL A 107 5.91 -4.69 18.46
C VAL A 107 6.69 -5.88 17.88
N PHE A 108 7.06 -5.84 16.60
CA PHE A 108 7.93 -6.86 16.01
C PHE A 108 9.33 -6.91 16.64
N SER A 109 9.89 -5.78 17.09
CA SER A 109 11.15 -5.80 17.84
C SER A 109 11.00 -6.50 19.19
N LEU A 110 9.82 -6.44 19.82
CA LEU A 110 9.53 -7.18 21.05
C LEU A 110 9.38 -8.69 20.79
N LEU A 111 8.74 -9.07 19.69
CA LEU A 111 8.63 -10.47 19.26
C LEU A 111 10.01 -11.05 18.90
N ALA A 112 10.82 -10.29 18.18
CA ALA A 112 12.16 -10.72 17.77
C ALA A 112 13.11 -10.91 18.97
N LYS A 113 13.05 -10.02 19.97
CA LYS A 113 13.80 -10.18 21.23
C LYS A 113 13.44 -11.46 22.00
N GLN A 114 12.25 -12.01 21.76
CA GLN A 114 11.77 -13.26 22.37
C GLN A 114 12.03 -14.49 21.49
N GLY A 115 12.61 -14.34 20.29
CA GLY A 115 12.77 -15.41 19.31
C GLY A 115 11.46 -15.85 18.65
N LEU A 116 10.37 -15.09 18.82
CA LEU A 116 9.04 -15.44 18.26
C LEU A 116 8.84 -14.94 16.83
N ALA A 117 9.69 -14.04 16.36
CA ALA A 117 9.72 -13.55 14.99
C ALA A 117 11.18 -13.25 14.60
N LYS A 118 11.46 -13.18 13.30
CA LYS A 118 12.76 -12.71 12.82
C LYS A 118 12.77 -11.20 12.66
N ALA A 119 13.92 -10.59 12.96
CA ALA A 119 14.19 -9.22 12.55
C ALA A 119 14.35 -9.19 11.02
N GLU A 120 13.88 -8.11 10.39
CA GLU A 120 14.24 -7.82 9.00
C GLU A 120 15.66 -7.24 9.02
N GLU A 121 16.55 -7.79 8.20
CA GLU A 121 17.95 -7.40 8.13
C GLU A 121 18.26 -6.71 6.80
N ASP A 122 19.04 -5.63 6.88
CA ASP A 122 19.55 -4.97 5.68
C ASP A 122 20.77 -5.71 5.14
N SER A 123 20.63 -6.31 3.97
CA SER A 123 21.71 -6.98 3.25
C SER A 123 22.57 -6.01 2.41
N GLY A 124 22.22 -4.72 2.37
CA GLY A 124 22.84 -3.73 1.49
C GLY A 124 22.43 -3.88 0.02
N THR A 125 21.44 -4.73 -0.27
CA THR A 125 20.94 -4.94 -1.63
C THR A 125 20.24 -3.68 -2.13
N VAL A 126 20.67 -3.16 -3.27
CA VAL A 126 20.05 -1.99 -3.91
C VAL A 126 18.62 -2.34 -4.33
N PRO A 127 17.60 -1.54 -3.94
CA PRO A 127 16.22 -1.83 -4.31
C PRO A 127 16.00 -1.66 -5.83
N ASP A 128 15.13 -2.50 -6.38
CA ASP A 128 14.65 -2.35 -7.75
C ASP A 128 13.77 -1.08 -7.87
N ASP A 129 13.69 -0.51 -9.07
CA ASP A 129 12.84 0.66 -9.35
C ASP A 129 12.00 0.46 -10.61
N ILE A 130 10.75 0.05 -10.42
CA ILE A 130 9.78 -0.18 -11.50
C ILE A 130 9.45 1.08 -12.30
N THR A 131 9.81 2.27 -11.79
CA THR A 131 9.62 3.52 -12.53
C THR A 131 10.74 3.80 -13.53
N ARG A 132 11.80 2.97 -13.53
CA ARG A 132 12.93 3.02 -14.46
C ARG A 132 13.03 1.77 -15.32
N THR A 133 12.77 0.61 -14.72
CA THR A 133 12.84 -0.70 -15.39
C THR A 133 11.48 -1.37 -15.34
N PRO A 134 10.90 -1.80 -16.48
CA PRO A 134 9.60 -2.44 -16.48
C PRO A 134 9.63 -3.76 -15.66
N PRO A 135 8.54 -4.14 -14.97
CA PRO A 135 8.50 -5.39 -14.21
C PRO A 135 8.72 -6.62 -15.09
N VAL A 136 9.50 -7.59 -14.59
CA VAL A 136 9.66 -8.92 -15.17
C VAL A 136 9.57 -9.92 -14.02
N TYR A 137 8.67 -10.89 -14.14
CA TYR A 137 8.39 -11.85 -13.06
C TYR A 137 9.36 -13.05 -13.11
N PRO A 138 9.81 -13.56 -11.95
CA PRO A 138 9.51 -13.08 -10.60
C PRO A 138 10.30 -11.81 -10.22
N CYS A 139 9.65 -10.92 -9.46
CA CYS A 139 10.16 -9.66 -8.93
C CYS A 139 10.76 -9.85 -7.54
N SER A 140 11.79 -9.05 -7.18
CA SER A 140 12.25 -8.96 -5.80
C SER A 140 11.17 -8.38 -4.88
N ARG A 141 11.23 -8.68 -3.58
CA ARG A 141 10.28 -8.12 -2.60
C ARG A 141 10.30 -6.57 -2.58
N SER A 142 11.45 -5.94 -2.85
CA SER A 142 11.55 -4.48 -2.98
C SER A 142 10.68 -3.95 -4.14
N SER A 143 10.73 -4.60 -5.30
CA SER A 143 9.87 -4.30 -6.45
C SER A 143 8.39 -4.58 -6.13
N ARG A 144 8.08 -5.72 -5.49
CA ARG A 144 6.70 -6.06 -5.11
C ARG A 144 6.11 -5.01 -4.17
N LEU A 145 6.81 -4.61 -3.11
CA LEU A 145 6.36 -3.58 -2.17
C LEU A 145 6.19 -2.20 -2.85
N GLN A 146 7.12 -1.83 -3.75
CA GLN A 146 7.00 -0.59 -4.53
C GLN A 146 5.73 -0.59 -5.39
N GLN A 147 5.41 -1.71 -6.03
CA GLN A 147 4.20 -1.87 -6.85
C GLN A 147 2.93 -1.89 -5.98
N LEU A 148 2.92 -2.62 -4.86
CA LEU A 148 1.76 -2.69 -3.95
C LEU A 148 1.40 -1.32 -3.34
N MET A 149 2.40 -0.50 -3.00
CA MET A 149 2.17 0.87 -2.53
C MET A 149 1.41 1.70 -3.58
N ARG A 150 1.70 1.47 -4.87
CA ARG A 150 1.12 2.18 -6.02
C ARG A 150 -0.22 1.61 -6.51
N GLY A 151 -0.52 0.35 -6.16
CA GLY A 151 -1.70 -0.35 -6.65
C GLY A 151 -3.03 0.19 -6.10
N ASP A 152 -4.12 -0.13 -6.77
CA ASP A 152 -5.48 0.27 -6.43
C ASP A 152 -5.89 -0.28 -5.05
N GLU A 153 -6.34 0.61 -4.17
CA GLU A 153 -6.76 0.23 -2.82
C GLU A 153 -7.92 -0.80 -2.83
N GLY A 154 -8.92 -0.64 -3.69
CA GLY A 154 -10.08 -1.53 -3.76
C GLY A 154 -9.70 -2.95 -4.21
N TYR A 155 -8.87 -3.05 -5.25
CA TYR A 155 -8.37 -4.31 -5.78
C TYR A 155 -7.53 -5.07 -4.73
N LEU A 156 -6.55 -4.40 -4.12
CA LEU A 156 -5.69 -5.02 -3.11
C LEU A 156 -6.47 -5.44 -1.86
N LEU A 157 -7.48 -4.66 -1.46
CA LEU A 157 -8.39 -5.05 -0.38
C LEU A 157 -9.18 -6.31 -0.72
N ALA A 158 -9.69 -6.43 -1.94
CA ALA A 158 -10.43 -7.61 -2.35
C ALA A 158 -9.55 -8.87 -2.34
N LEU A 159 -8.30 -8.76 -2.80
CA LEU A 159 -7.31 -9.83 -2.72
C LEU A 159 -7.00 -10.19 -1.25
N ALA A 160 -6.67 -9.21 -0.43
CA ALA A 160 -6.41 -9.40 0.99
C ALA A 160 -7.60 -10.03 1.73
N TYR A 161 -8.82 -9.59 1.44
CA TYR A 161 -10.04 -10.17 2.00
C TYR A 161 -10.24 -11.62 1.56
N SER A 162 -9.86 -11.97 0.32
CA SER A 162 -9.95 -13.35 -0.16
C SER A 162 -9.03 -14.30 0.63
N THR A 163 -7.83 -13.86 1.03
CA THR A 163 -6.92 -14.69 1.86
C THR A 163 -7.49 -14.91 3.25
N GLN A 164 -8.14 -13.90 3.84
CA GLN A 164 -8.86 -14.02 5.10
C GLN A 164 -10.02 -15.02 5.03
N ARG A 165 -10.61 -15.20 3.84
CA ARG A 165 -11.67 -16.19 3.57
C ARG A 165 -11.18 -17.56 3.14
N GLY A 166 -9.87 -17.79 3.09
CA GLY A 166 -9.27 -19.10 2.86
C GLY A 166 -8.56 -19.29 1.52
N TYR A 167 -8.63 -18.33 0.58
CA TYR A 167 -7.94 -18.40 -0.70
C TYR A 167 -6.46 -17.99 -0.52
N GLY A 168 -5.60 -18.95 -0.19
CA GLY A 168 -4.21 -18.66 0.18
C GLY A 168 -4.08 -18.08 1.60
N ARG A 169 -4.72 -18.72 2.59
CA ARG A 169 -4.75 -18.27 3.99
C ARG A 169 -3.35 -18.07 4.58
N ASN A 170 -3.12 -16.91 5.20
CA ASN A 170 -1.85 -16.56 5.86
C ASN A 170 -1.99 -16.14 7.34
N HIS A 171 -3.17 -16.32 7.94
CA HIS A 171 -3.45 -16.17 9.40
C HIS A 171 -3.00 -14.83 10.00
N PRO A 172 -3.58 -13.71 9.57
CA PRO A 172 -3.07 -12.39 9.92
C PRO A 172 -3.56 -11.87 11.27
N PHE A 173 -2.68 -11.15 11.97
CA PHE A 173 -2.99 -10.29 13.12
C PHE A 173 -2.28 -8.95 12.93
N ALA A 174 -2.97 -7.83 13.21
CA ALA A 174 -2.36 -6.50 13.18
C ALA A 174 -1.39 -6.37 14.36
N ALA A 175 -0.11 -6.63 14.12
CA ALA A 175 0.93 -6.55 15.13
C ALA A 175 1.09 -5.10 15.57
N GLU A 176 1.16 -4.21 14.59
CA GLU A 176 1.19 -2.78 14.84
C GLU A 176 0.65 -1.99 13.64
N ILE A 177 -0.12 -0.96 13.93
CA ILE A 177 -0.41 0.13 12.99
C ILE A 177 -0.01 1.43 13.69
N ARG A 178 0.93 2.16 13.09
CA ARG A 178 1.37 3.46 13.59
C ARG A 178 1.28 4.50 12.50
N SER A 179 0.79 5.68 12.86
CA SER A 179 0.72 6.82 11.96
C SER A 179 1.32 8.04 12.63
N GLY A 180 2.05 8.85 11.88
CA GLY A 180 2.77 9.97 12.43
C GLY A 180 3.79 10.55 11.46
N TYR A 181 4.53 11.53 11.95
CA TYR A 181 5.52 12.26 11.16
C TYR A 181 6.89 11.63 11.31
N ILE A 182 7.61 11.53 10.18
CA ILE A 182 8.99 11.06 10.14
C ILE A 182 9.83 12.07 9.37
N ASP A 183 11.02 12.36 9.89
CA ASP A 183 12.00 13.19 9.21
C ASP A 183 12.49 12.53 7.91
N VAL A 184 12.73 13.38 6.90
CA VAL A 184 13.33 12.99 5.63
C VAL A 184 14.67 13.68 5.51
N ASN A 185 15.73 12.88 5.37
CA ASN A 185 17.09 13.38 5.17
C ASN A 185 17.57 13.05 3.77
N ILE A 186 18.39 13.92 3.19
CA ILE A 186 19.16 13.66 1.97
C ILE A 186 20.64 13.94 2.23
N VAL A 187 21.54 13.37 1.42
CA VAL A 187 22.97 13.71 1.44
C VAL A 187 23.30 14.39 0.10
N PRO A 188 23.24 15.74 0.02
CA PRO A 188 23.58 16.46 -1.21
C PRO A 188 25.06 16.32 -1.52
N GLU A 189 25.40 16.14 -2.81
CA GLU A 189 26.80 16.02 -3.26
C GLU A 189 27.61 17.28 -2.90
N GLU A 190 26.97 18.45 -2.91
CA GLU A 190 27.59 19.74 -2.64
C GLU A 190 28.03 19.92 -1.17
N LEU A 191 27.41 19.16 -0.24
CA LEU A 191 27.67 19.27 1.20
C LEU A 191 28.40 18.04 1.76
N GLY A 192 28.09 16.84 1.26
CA GLY A 192 28.70 15.59 1.72
C GLY A 192 28.26 15.13 3.13
N PHE A 193 27.18 15.70 3.68
CA PHE A 193 26.58 15.28 4.95
C PHE A 193 25.06 15.35 4.90
N ALA A 194 24.39 14.63 5.81
CA ALA A 194 22.94 14.54 5.87
C ALA A 194 22.27 15.88 6.24
N VAL A 195 21.23 16.24 5.50
CA VAL A 195 20.40 17.44 5.72
C VAL A 195 18.94 17.04 5.82
N ASN A 196 18.27 17.44 6.91
CA ASN A 196 16.83 17.28 7.07
C ASN A 196 16.09 18.27 6.14
N VAL A 197 15.25 17.74 5.26
CA VAL A 197 14.48 18.53 4.27
C VAL A 197 12.99 18.68 4.65
N GLY A 198 12.57 18.13 5.78
CA GLY A 198 11.22 18.20 6.30
C GLY A 198 10.74 16.84 6.80
N GLU A 199 9.43 16.72 6.95
CA GLU A 199 8.78 15.52 7.49
C GLU A 199 7.66 15.01 6.58
N LEU A 200 7.39 13.70 6.66
CA LEU A 200 6.26 13.06 6.00
C LEU A 200 5.31 12.48 7.04
N LEU A 201 4.02 12.79 6.92
CA LEU A 201 2.97 12.04 7.60
C LEU A 201 2.76 10.72 6.85
N VAL A 202 2.99 9.60 7.53
CA VAL A 202 2.77 8.25 6.97
C VAL A 202 2.01 7.35 7.93
N THR A 203 1.48 6.26 7.39
CA THR A 203 1.00 5.11 8.16
C THR A 203 1.81 3.88 7.79
N GLU A 204 2.39 3.24 8.80
CA GLU A 204 3.06 1.95 8.73
C GLU A 204 2.16 0.86 9.33
N CYS A 205 2.09 -0.29 8.67
CA CYS A 205 1.37 -1.47 9.13
C CYS A 205 2.27 -2.70 9.07
N GLU A 206 2.43 -3.36 10.21
CA GLU A 206 3.09 -4.65 10.33
C GLU A 206 2.06 -5.73 10.69
N MET A 207 1.97 -6.77 9.88
CA MET A 207 1.11 -7.93 10.13
C MET A 207 1.95 -9.08 10.63
N VAL A 208 1.54 -9.70 11.74
CA VAL A 208 1.96 -11.06 12.11
C VAL A 208 1.14 -12.05 11.30
N ASN A 209 1.80 -13.07 10.74
CA ASN A 209 1.19 -14.12 9.95
C ASN A 209 1.50 -15.50 10.53
N GLY A 210 0.99 -16.57 9.90
CA GLY A 210 1.24 -17.96 10.32
C GLY A 210 2.73 -18.25 10.54
N PHE A 211 3.04 -19.12 11.50
CA PHE A 211 4.41 -19.50 11.81
C PHE A 211 4.95 -20.56 10.84
N VAL A 212 6.27 -20.57 10.69
CA VAL A 212 7.02 -21.61 9.96
C VAL A 212 7.93 -22.35 10.93
N ALA A 213 8.33 -23.57 10.60
CA ALA A 213 9.26 -24.38 11.38
C ALA A 213 10.40 -24.89 10.46
N PRO A 214 11.41 -24.05 10.17
CA PRO A 214 12.55 -24.44 9.34
C PRO A 214 13.39 -25.54 10.00
N GLU A 215 14.15 -26.32 9.23
CA GLU A 215 14.95 -27.44 9.77
C GLU A 215 16.10 -26.98 10.69
N ASN A 216 16.66 -25.79 10.45
CA ASN A 216 17.87 -25.29 11.10
C ASN A 216 17.60 -24.10 12.04
N ASP A 217 16.34 -23.85 12.42
CA ASP A 217 15.97 -22.67 13.21
C ASP A 217 14.72 -22.94 14.05
N ASP A 218 14.50 -22.13 15.09
CA ASP A 218 13.32 -22.23 15.94
C ASP A 218 12.06 -21.81 15.16
N PRO A 219 10.88 -22.44 15.43
CA PRO A 219 9.63 -22.00 14.83
C PRO A 219 9.29 -20.56 15.20
N HIS A 220 8.94 -19.75 14.20
CA HIS A 220 8.70 -18.32 14.40
C HIS A 220 7.59 -17.82 13.47
N PHE A 221 6.96 -16.72 13.86
CA PHE A 221 5.97 -16.03 13.04
C PHE A 221 6.59 -15.44 11.77
N THR A 222 5.84 -15.50 10.68
CA THR A 222 6.13 -14.74 9.45
C THR A 222 5.44 -13.38 9.49
N ARG A 223 5.71 -12.52 8.50
CA ARG A 223 5.26 -11.13 8.53
C ARG A 223 4.89 -10.55 7.17
N GLY A 224 4.01 -9.56 7.21
CA GLY A 224 3.68 -8.69 6.08
C GLY A 224 3.92 -7.22 6.42
N TYR A 225 4.26 -6.41 5.42
CA TYR A 225 4.59 -4.99 5.60
C TYR A 225 3.82 -4.08 4.63
N GLY A 226 3.32 -2.96 5.14
CA GLY A 226 2.67 -1.93 4.33
C GLY A 226 2.99 -0.52 4.83
N LEU A 227 3.21 0.40 3.90
CA LEU A 227 3.55 1.79 4.18
C LEU A 227 2.86 2.73 3.19
N VAL A 228 2.20 3.78 3.68
CA VAL A 228 1.45 4.72 2.84
C VAL A 228 1.60 6.16 3.34
N PHE A 229 1.35 7.14 2.48
CA PHE A 229 1.27 8.54 2.89
C PHE A 229 -0.06 8.86 3.59
N GLY A 230 -0.01 9.75 4.57
CA GLY A 230 -1.18 10.20 5.34
C GLY A 230 -1.61 9.18 6.39
N MET A 231 -2.91 9.17 6.71
CA MET A 231 -3.55 8.31 7.71
C MET A 231 -4.32 7.12 7.07
N GLY A 232 -3.87 6.65 5.90
CA GLY A 232 -4.61 5.71 5.03
C GLY A 232 -4.48 4.24 5.41
N GLU A 233 -4.91 3.87 6.62
CA GLU A 233 -4.63 2.55 7.23
C GLU A 233 -5.08 1.35 6.39
N ARG A 234 -6.27 1.42 5.81
CA ARG A 234 -6.88 0.34 5.02
C ARG A 234 -5.99 -0.12 3.87
N LYS A 235 -5.38 0.80 3.13
CA LYS A 235 -4.39 0.50 2.08
C LYS A 235 -3.12 -0.13 2.65
N ALA A 236 -2.60 0.39 3.75
CA ALA A 236 -1.40 -0.18 4.39
C ALA A 236 -1.64 -1.62 4.86
N MET A 237 -2.82 -1.90 5.43
CA MET A 237 -3.22 -3.26 5.82
C MET A 237 -3.34 -4.19 4.61
N ALA A 238 -4.01 -3.76 3.54
CA ALA A 238 -4.12 -4.55 2.31
C ALA A 238 -2.74 -4.86 1.72
N MET A 239 -1.86 -3.86 1.67
CA MET A 239 -0.47 -4.00 1.23
C MET A 239 0.28 -5.04 2.07
N ALA A 240 0.20 -4.98 3.40
CA ALA A 240 0.86 -5.95 4.28
C ALA A 240 0.34 -7.38 4.08
N LEU A 241 -0.97 -7.54 3.91
CA LEU A 241 -1.58 -8.86 3.70
C LEU A 241 -1.20 -9.48 2.35
N VAL A 242 -1.15 -8.67 1.29
CA VAL A 242 -0.76 -9.11 -0.05
C VAL A 242 0.76 -9.30 -0.15
N ASP A 243 1.57 -8.46 0.52
CA ASP A 243 3.03 -8.68 0.64
C ASP A 243 3.31 -10.09 1.17
N ARG A 244 2.69 -10.47 2.29
CA ARG A 244 2.88 -11.83 2.81
C ARG A 244 2.40 -12.92 1.85
N ALA A 245 1.29 -12.69 1.15
CA ALA A 245 0.79 -13.67 0.18
C ALA A 245 1.78 -13.87 -0.99
N LEU A 246 2.43 -12.79 -1.44
CA LEU A 246 3.45 -12.81 -2.50
C LEU A 246 4.84 -13.29 -2.02
N GLN A 247 5.03 -13.52 -0.73
CA GLN A 247 6.21 -14.22 -0.21
C GLN A 247 6.07 -15.76 -0.33
N ALA A 248 5.02 -16.26 -0.99
CA ALA A 248 4.83 -17.70 -1.20
C ALA A 248 6.07 -18.41 -1.79
N PRO A 249 6.79 -17.86 -2.80
CA PRO A 249 8.04 -18.47 -3.29
C PRO A 249 9.14 -18.55 -2.23
N ASP A 250 9.26 -17.51 -1.39
CA ASP A 250 10.29 -17.39 -0.34
C ASP A 250 10.08 -18.46 0.75
N TYR A 251 8.84 -18.90 0.96
CA TYR A 251 8.47 -19.93 1.93
C TYR A 251 8.16 -21.30 1.30
N GLY A 252 8.34 -21.47 -0.02
CA GLY A 252 8.01 -22.72 -0.73
C GLY A 252 6.51 -23.08 -0.67
N GLU A 253 5.63 -22.10 -0.53
CA GLU A 253 4.19 -22.30 -0.44
C GLU A 253 3.59 -22.55 -1.83
N HIS A 254 2.64 -23.48 -1.92
CA HIS A 254 1.87 -23.67 -3.14
C HIS A 254 0.83 -22.54 -3.32
N VAL A 255 0.74 -22.00 -4.54
CA VAL A 255 -0.26 -20.99 -4.90
C VAL A 255 -1.66 -21.61 -4.85
N ALA A 256 -2.42 -21.29 -3.80
CA ALA A 256 -3.76 -21.81 -3.54
C ALA A 256 -4.87 -20.76 -3.73
N GLY A 257 -4.51 -19.52 -4.07
CA GLY A 257 -5.46 -18.45 -4.34
C GLY A 257 -4.83 -17.30 -5.14
N PRO A 258 -5.64 -16.43 -5.76
CA PRO A 258 -5.15 -15.39 -6.65
C PRO A 258 -4.19 -14.40 -6.00
N ALA A 259 -4.33 -14.14 -4.70
CA ALA A 259 -3.43 -13.22 -3.97
C ALA A 259 -1.98 -13.74 -3.84
N GLN A 260 -1.73 -15.02 -4.11
CA GLN A 260 -0.38 -15.62 -4.13
C GLN A 260 0.19 -15.72 -5.55
N ASP A 261 -0.61 -15.44 -6.59
CA ASP A 261 -0.17 -15.45 -7.99
C ASP A 261 0.45 -14.09 -8.34
N GLU A 262 1.78 -14.03 -8.35
CA GLU A 262 2.53 -12.77 -8.46
C GLU A 262 2.21 -11.98 -9.73
N GLU A 263 2.18 -12.64 -10.88
CA GLU A 263 1.89 -11.98 -12.15
C GLU A 263 0.43 -11.52 -12.20
N PHE A 264 -0.51 -12.36 -11.76
CA PHE A 264 -1.93 -11.97 -11.71
C PHE A 264 -2.15 -10.76 -10.79
N VAL A 265 -1.50 -10.72 -9.62
CA VAL A 265 -1.66 -9.61 -8.67
C VAL A 265 -1.05 -8.32 -9.24
N LEU A 266 0.22 -8.36 -9.62
CA LEU A 266 0.96 -7.14 -9.91
C LEU A 266 0.59 -6.54 -11.28
N ALA A 267 0.30 -7.37 -12.29
CA ALA A 267 -0.08 -6.89 -13.61
C ALA A 267 -1.47 -6.23 -13.66
N HIS A 268 -2.30 -6.39 -12.63
CA HIS A 268 -3.65 -5.82 -12.56
C HIS A 268 -3.81 -4.85 -11.37
N ALA A 269 -2.72 -4.48 -10.70
CA ALA A 269 -2.78 -3.66 -9.50
C ALA A 269 -2.85 -2.15 -9.81
N ASP A 270 -2.07 -1.62 -10.75
CA ASP A 270 -2.00 -0.16 -10.99
C ASP A 270 -3.25 0.33 -11.76
N ASN A 271 -4.12 1.09 -11.11
CA ASN A 271 -5.34 1.62 -11.76
C ASN A 271 -5.03 2.62 -12.88
N VAL A 272 -3.84 3.21 -12.94
CA VAL A 272 -3.43 4.04 -14.09
C VAL A 272 -3.39 3.20 -15.36
N GLU A 273 -2.90 1.96 -15.28
CA GLU A 273 -2.88 1.02 -16.40
C GLU A 273 -4.28 0.43 -16.62
N ALA A 274 -4.90 -0.10 -15.57
CA ALA A 274 -6.17 -0.80 -15.67
C ALA A 274 -7.31 0.12 -16.16
N ALA A 275 -7.46 1.32 -15.59
CA ALA A 275 -8.51 2.25 -16.00
C ALA A 275 -8.26 2.82 -17.40
N GLY A 276 -6.99 3.09 -17.74
CA GLY A 276 -6.60 3.49 -19.09
C GLY A 276 -7.01 2.44 -20.12
N PHE A 277 -6.68 1.17 -19.87
CA PHE A 277 -7.00 0.08 -20.77
C PHE A 277 -8.49 -0.29 -20.79
N VAL A 278 -9.23 -0.20 -19.69
CA VAL A 278 -10.69 -0.44 -19.77
C VAL A 278 -11.39 0.69 -20.53
N SER A 279 -11.01 1.94 -20.26
CA SER A 279 -11.67 3.11 -20.84
C SER A 279 -11.31 3.36 -22.31
N HIS A 280 -10.20 2.80 -22.81
CA HIS A 280 -9.82 2.92 -24.23
C HIS A 280 -10.88 2.34 -25.17
N LEU A 281 -11.72 1.39 -24.73
CA LEU A 281 -12.79 0.81 -25.54
C LEU A 281 -13.81 1.85 -26.06
N LYS A 282 -13.84 3.06 -25.48
CA LYS A 282 -14.61 4.20 -25.99
C LYS A 282 -14.03 4.79 -27.29
N LEU A 283 -12.76 4.53 -27.58
CA LEU A 283 -12.12 4.95 -28.82
C LEU A 283 -12.72 4.21 -30.02
N PRO A 284 -12.61 4.75 -31.23
CA PRO A 284 -13.16 4.09 -32.42
C PRO A 284 -12.48 2.75 -32.72
N HIS A 285 -13.24 1.65 -32.64
CA HIS A 285 -12.81 0.28 -33.01
C HIS A 285 -13.54 -0.25 -34.26
N TYR A 286 -14.08 0.64 -35.10
CA TYR A 286 -14.95 0.25 -36.22
C TYR A 286 -14.24 -0.55 -37.31
N VAL A 287 -12.91 -0.46 -37.43
CA VAL A 287 -12.12 -1.26 -38.39
C VAL A 287 -12.08 -2.71 -37.94
N ASP A 288 -11.67 -2.97 -36.70
CA ASP A 288 -11.60 -4.33 -36.14
C ASP A 288 -12.99 -4.96 -36.07
N PHE A 289 -13.99 -4.19 -35.65
CA PHE A 289 -15.37 -4.65 -35.61
C PHE A 289 -15.92 -5.00 -37.00
N GLN A 290 -15.46 -4.33 -38.05
CA GLN A 290 -15.86 -4.65 -39.42
C GLN A 290 -15.33 -6.01 -39.87
N ALA A 291 -14.11 -6.40 -39.45
CA ALA A 291 -13.56 -7.73 -39.73
C ALA A 291 -14.38 -8.84 -39.03
N GLU A 292 -14.75 -8.64 -37.76
CA GLU A 292 -15.64 -9.54 -37.03
C GLU A 292 -17.03 -9.63 -37.67
N LEU A 293 -17.59 -8.49 -38.09
CA LEU A 293 -18.88 -8.44 -38.80
C LEU A 293 -18.86 -9.22 -40.11
N GLU A 294 -17.76 -9.15 -40.86
CA GLU A 294 -17.61 -9.88 -42.11
C GLU A 294 -17.63 -11.40 -41.87
N LEU A 295 -16.86 -11.87 -40.89
CA LEU A 295 -16.82 -13.27 -40.49
C LEU A 295 -18.20 -13.77 -40.04
N LEU A 296 -18.86 -13.02 -39.16
CA LEU A 296 -20.21 -13.36 -38.68
C LEU A 296 -21.22 -13.44 -39.83
N LYS A 297 -21.20 -12.48 -40.76
CA LYS A 297 -22.06 -12.48 -41.95
C LYS A 297 -21.76 -13.65 -42.88
N ARG A 298 -20.52 -14.12 -42.96
CA ARG A 298 -20.16 -15.31 -43.74
C ARG A 298 -20.73 -16.57 -43.10
N LEU A 299 -20.52 -16.77 -41.80
CA LEU A 299 -21.07 -17.91 -41.05
C LEU A 299 -22.60 -17.98 -41.09
N GLN A 300 -23.28 -16.83 -41.01
CA GLN A 300 -24.74 -16.76 -41.15
C GLN A 300 -25.24 -17.17 -42.54
N ARG A 301 -24.48 -16.85 -43.60
CA ARG A 301 -24.81 -17.25 -44.98
C ARG A 301 -24.61 -18.76 -45.17
N GLU A 302 -23.50 -19.30 -44.70
CA GLU A 302 -23.20 -20.74 -44.76
C GLU A 302 -24.29 -21.57 -44.08
N ARG A 303 -24.75 -21.15 -42.89
CA ARG A 303 -25.84 -21.83 -42.18
C ARG A 303 -27.21 -21.77 -42.88
N LYS A 304 -27.48 -20.75 -43.69
CA LYS A 304 -28.74 -20.65 -44.45
C LYS A 304 -28.74 -21.48 -45.73
N HIS A 305 -27.56 -21.88 -46.20
CA HIS A 305 -27.37 -22.58 -47.47
C HIS A 305 -26.89 -24.04 -47.33
N GLY A 306 -26.59 -24.50 -46.10
CA GLY A 306 -26.37 -25.91 -45.75
C GLY A 306 -27.53 -26.44 -44.93
#